data_AF-A0A7J4NEH6-F1
#
_entry.id   AF-A0A7J4NEH6-F1
#
_cell.length_a   1.000
_cell.length_b   1.000
_cell.length_c   1.000
_cell.angle_alpha   90.00
_cell.angle_beta   90.00
_cell.angle_gamma   90.00
#
_symmetry.space_group_name_H-M   'P 1'
#
loop_
_entity.id
_entity.type
_entity.pdbx_description
1 polymer ?
#
loop_
_entity_poly.entity_id
_entity_poly.type
_entity_poly.pdbx_seq_one_letter_code
_entity_poly.pdbx_strand_id
1 'polypeptide(L)'
;ENRWNVQPGDLRSRVDLAEWLLFAMREILSEDEELRNIDPEGHRDLVDAVSELHRRVRYGCKTELLGLVTIRGVGRTRAREMMKLLGVETALDVASLTEKDSSKLADLRGWSPKLVSNIVAEASRVSRRR
;
A
#
# COMPACT_ATOMS: atom_id res chain seq x y z
N GLU A 1 7.26 -17.26 -5.67
CA GLU A 1 6.70 -18.61 -5.90
C GLU A 1 7.79 -19.53 -6.46
N ASN A 2 8.19 -19.40 -7.73
CA ASN A 2 9.19 -20.28 -8.36
C ASN A 2 10.54 -20.37 -7.64
N ARG A 3 11.06 -19.24 -7.14
CA ARG A 3 12.35 -19.21 -6.40
C ARG A 3 12.32 -20.00 -5.08
N TRP A 4 11.16 -20.12 -4.45
CA TRP A 4 10.99 -20.72 -3.13
C TRP A 4 10.22 -22.04 -3.17
N ASN A 5 9.88 -22.54 -4.37
CA ASN A 5 9.06 -23.74 -4.58
C ASN A 5 7.74 -23.73 -3.76
N VAL A 6 7.05 -22.60 -3.73
CA VAL A 6 5.78 -22.41 -2.99
C VAL A 6 4.65 -22.22 -3.99
N GLN A 7 3.51 -22.89 -3.75
CA GLN A 7 2.31 -22.71 -4.56
C GLN A 7 1.63 -21.36 -4.29
N PRO A 8 0.91 -20.76 -5.26
CA PRO A 8 0.25 -19.47 -5.06
C PRO A 8 -0.75 -19.47 -3.90
N GLY A 9 -1.48 -20.59 -3.71
CA GLY A 9 -2.42 -20.76 -2.60
C GLY A 9 -1.72 -20.74 -1.24
N ASP A 10 -0.66 -21.52 -1.08
CA ASP A 10 0.15 -21.54 0.14
C ASP A 10 0.72 -20.15 0.47
N LEU A 11 1.22 -19.45 -0.54
CA LEU A 11 1.73 -18.09 -0.36
C LEU A 11 0.63 -17.16 0.14
N ARG A 12 -0.57 -17.25 -0.43
CA ARG A 12 -1.71 -16.43 -0.02
C ARG A 12 -2.09 -16.72 1.44
N SER A 13 -2.25 -17.98 1.81
CA SER A 13 -2.58 -18.38 3.18
C SER A 13 -1.52 -17.92 4.19
N ARG A 14 -0.24 -17.99 3.84
CA ARG A 14 0.85 -17.50 4.71
C ARG A 14 0.85 -15.98 4.86
N VAL A 15 0.57 -15.24 3.78
CA VAL A 15 0.45 -13.77 3.83
C VAL A 15 -0.74 -13.37 4.68
N ASP A 16 -1.89 -14.03 4.52
CA ASP A 16 -3.10 -13.74 5.30
C ASP A 16 -2.87 -14.01 6.81
N LEU A 17 -2.18 -15.12 7.15
CA LEU A 17 -1.78 -15.40 8.53
C LEU A 17 -0.81 -14.34 9.09
N ALA A 18 0.21 -13.96 8.32
CA ALA A 18 1.17 -12.95 8.74
C ALA A 18 0.52 -11.57 8.93
N GLU A 19 -0.42 -11.20 8.05
CA GLU A 19 -1.23 -9.97 8.20
C GLU A 19 -1.99 -9.99 9.52
N TRP A 20 -2.66 -11.10 9.85
CA TRP A 20 -3.40 -11.25 11.10
C TRP A 20 -2.51 -11.16 12.35
N LEU A 21 -1.35 -11.82 12.34
CA LEU A 21 -0.39 -11.75 13.45
C LEU A 21 0.16 -10.34 13.66
N LEU A 22 0.46 -9.62 12.57
CA LEU A 22 0.93 -8.23 12.64
C LEU A 22 -0.16 -7.28 13.12
N PHE A 23 -1.41 -7.52 12.71
CA PHE A 23 -2.55 -6.82 13.27
C PHE A 23 -2.64 -7.04 14.78
N ALA A 24 -2.64 -8.30 15.24
CA ALA A 24 -2.71 -8.63 16.67
C ALA A 24 -1.54 -8.01 17.47
N MET A 25 -0.32 -8.06 16.94
CA MET A 25 0.85 -7.42 17.55
C MET A 25 0.64 -5.90 17.72
N ARG A 26 0.11 -5.23 16.70
CA ARG A 26 -0.18 -3.79 16.78
C ARG A 26 -1.22 -3.47 17.84
N GLU A 27 -2.28 -4.27 17.96
CA GLU A 27 -3.31 -4.06 18.98
C GLU A 27 -2.76 -4.32 20.39
N ILE A 28 -1.92 -5.34 20.59
CA ILE A 28 -1.26 -5.57 21.89
C ILE A 28 -0.38 -4.36 22.24
N LEU A 29 0.42 -3.87 21.30
CA LEU A 29 1.27 -2.70 21.51
C LEU A 29 0.46 -1.42 21.78
N SER A 30 -0.72 -1.24 21.17
CA SER A 30 -1.55 -0.06 21.41
C SER A 30 -2.12 -0.03 22.82
N GLU A 31 -2.37 -1.20 23.41
CA GLU A 31 -2.89 -1.35 24.78
C GLU A 31 -1.80 -1.51 25.86
N ASP A 32 -0.53 -1.65 25.47
CA ASP A 32 0.59 -1.81 26.41
C ASP A 32 1.03 -0.45 27.01
N GLU A 33 0.33 -0.03 28.06
CA GLU A 33 0.64 1.20 28.80
C GLU A 33 1.97 1.13 29.54
N GLU A 34 2.37 -0.04 30.03
CA GLU A 34 3.63 -0.23 30.76
C GLU A 34 4.82 0.06 29.84
N LEU A 35 4.85 -0.56 28.66
CA LEU A 35 5.90 -0.34 27.67
C LEU A 35 5.93 1.11 27.19
N ARG A 36 4.76 1.71 26.97
CA ARG A 36 4.65 3.14 26.59
C ARG A 36 5.24 4.07 27.64
N ASN A 37 5.07 3.76 28.92
CA ASN A 37 5.57 4.60 30.02
C ASN A 37 7.09 4.43 30.25
N ILE A 38 7.65 3.25 29.95
CA ILE A 38 9.09 2.98 30.10
C ILE A 38 9.90 3.74 29.05
N ASP A 39 9.47 3.69 27.79
CA ASP A 39 10.12 4.37 26.67
C ASP A 39 9.07 4.86 25.66
N PRO A 40 8.56 6.10 25.81
CA PRO A 40 7.53 6.62 24.92
C PRO A 40 7.96 6.75 23.46
N GLU A 41 9.23 7.10 23.21
CA GLU A 41 9.76 7.27 21.86
C GLU A 41 9.97 5.91 21.19
N GLY A 42 10.64 4.97 21.87
CA GLY A 42 10.82 3.62 21.36
C GLY A 42 9.51 2.87 21.17
N HIS A 43 8.52 3.07 22.05
CA HIS A 43 7.17 2.53 21.90
C HIS A 43 6.50 3.05 20.62
N ARG A 44 6.56 4.37 20.38
CA ARG A 44 6.01 4.99 19.18
C ARG A 44 6.68 4.45 17.91
N ASP A 45 8.01 4.40 17.89
CA ASP A 45 8.78 3.88 16.75
C ASP A 45 8.42 2.41 16.45
N LEU A 46 8.23 1.61 17.50
CA LEU A 46 7.81 0.22 17.37
C LEU A 46 6.39 0.11 16.79
N VAL A 47 5.44 0.89 17.30
CA VAL A 47 4.05 0.93 16.78
C VAL A 47 4.04 1.35 15.32
N ASP A 48 4.82 2.38 14.94
CA ASP A 48 4.91 2.86 13.57
C ASP A 48 5.55 1.82 12.64
N ALA A 49 6.63 1.16 13.08
CA ALA A 49 7.30 0.09 12.34
C ALA A 49 6.38 -1.11 12.09
N VAL A 50 5.66 -1.58 13.12
CA VAL A 50 4.70 -2.68 13.00
C VAL A 50 3.53 -2.28 12.09
N SER A 51 3.03 -1.05 12.22
CA SER A 51 1.94 -0.52 11.40
C SER A 51 2.33 -0.38 9.93
N GLU A 52 3.56 0.00 9.63
CA GLU A 52 4.10 -0.02 8.27
C GLU A 52 4.24 -1.45 7.75
N LEU A 53 4.85 -2.34 8.53
CA LEU A 53 5.07 -3.73 8.13
C LEU A 53 3.76 -4.45 7.84
N HIS A 54 2.75 -4.27 8.68
CA HIS A 54 1.40 -4.79 8.48
C HIS A 54 0.84 -4.39 7.11
N ARG A 55 0.93 -3.10 6.74
CA ARG A 55 0.47 -2.61 5.43
C ARG A 55 1.29 -3.19 4.29
N ARG A 56 2.61 -3.30 4.44
CA ARG A 56 3.50 -3.86 3.41
C ARG A 56 3.24 -5.32 3.15
N VAL A 57 2.96 -6.12 4.19
CA VAL A 57 2.58 -7.53 4.07
C VAL A 57 1.24 -7.65 3.36
N ARG A 58 0.21 -6.92 3.82
CA ARG A 58 -1.13 -6.91 3.22
C ARG A 58 -1.12 -6.66 1.71
N TYR A 59 -0.37 -5.65 1.27
CA TYR A 59 -0.29 -5.27 -0.15
C TYR A 59 0.83 -5.97 -0.92
N GLY A 60 1.75 -6.67 -0.24
CA GLY A 60 2.92 -7.31 -0.83
C GLY A 60 3.82 -6.31 -1.56
N CYS A 61 4.12 -5.17 -0.93
CA CYS A 61 4.88 -4.07 -1.52
C CYS A 61 5.90 -3.44 -0.55
N LYS A 62 6.77 -2.59 -1.10
CA LYS A 62 7.68 -1.75 -0.32
C LYS A 62 6.96 -0.50 0.20
N THR A 63 7.59 0.18 1.15
CA THR A 63 7.10 1.41 1.80
C THR A 63 6.75 2.51 0.80
N GLU A 64 7.61 2.70 -0.21
CA GLU A 64 7.44 3.69 -1.30
C GLU A 64 6.11 3.56 -2.06
N LEU A 65 5.47 2.39 -2.06
CA LEU A 65 4.21 2.15 -2.78
C LEU A 65 2.97 2.25 -1.90
N LEU A 66 3.13 2.40 -0.58
CA LEU A 66 2.01 2.43 0.36
C LEU A 66 1.04 3.60 0.08
N GLY A 67 1.54 4.72 -0.44
CA GLY A 67 0.71 5.85 -0.82
C GLY A 67 -0.21 5.58 -2.02
N LEU A 68 0.15 4.62 -2.88
CA LEU A 68 -0.60 4.29 -4.11
C LEU A 68 -1.55 3.10 -3.95
N VAL A 69 -1.10 2.03 -3.28
CA VAL A 69 -1.87 0.76 -3.17
C VAL A 69 -3.17 0.87 -2.37
N THR A 70 -3.36 1.99 -1.66
CA THR A 70 -4.62 2.31 -0.96
C THR A 70 -5.72 2.79 -1.91
N ILE A 71 -5.37 3.23 -3.13
CA ILE A 71 -6.34 3.63 -4.14
C ILE A 71 -7.00 2.39 -4.73
N ARG A 72 -8.33 2.37 -4.71
CA ARG A 72 -9.09 1.26 -5.28
C ARG A 72 -8.77 1.10 -6.77
N GLY A 73 -8.43 -0.12 -7.18
CA GLY A 73 -8.02 -0.44 -8.55
C GLY A 73 -6.51 -0.38 -8.79
N VAL A 74 -5.72 0.10 -7.82
CA VAL A 74 -4.26 0.12 -7.85
C VAL A 74 -3.71 -1.02 -6.98
N GLY A 75 -3.22 -2.08 -7.62
CA GLY A 75 -2.45 -3.13 -6.95
C GLY A 75 -0.94 -2.87 -7.01
N ARG A 76 -0.15 -3.72 -6.35
CA ARG A 76 1.33 -3.66 -6.32
C ARG A 76 2.03 -3.56 -7.68
N THR A 77 1.45 -4.09 -8.75
CA THR A 77 2.02 -3.99 -10.10
C THR A 77 1.77 -2.60 -10.69
N ARG A 78 0.51 -2.13 -10.65
CA ARG A 78 0.14 -0.80 -11.15
C ARG A 78 0.81 0.32 -10.36
N ALA A 79 0.91 0.18 -9.04
CA ALA A 79 1.65 1.14 -8.22
C ALA A 79 3.11 1.30 -8.69
N ARG A 80 3.79 0.18 -9.02
CA ARG A 80 5.16 0.21 -9.57
C ARG A 80 5.23 0.87 -10.95
N GLU A 81 4.25 0.60 -11.80
CA GLU A 81 4.19 1.21 -13.14
C GLU A 81 3.97 2.73 -13.05
N MET A 82 3.05 3.17 -12.19
CA MET A 82 2.77 4.59 -11.95
C MET A 82 4.00 5.32 -11.40
N MET A 83 4.63 4.77 -10.34
CA MET A 83 5.86 5.34 -9.77
C MET A 83 6.99 5.40 -10.80
N LYS A 84 7.20 4.34 -11.57
CA LYS A 84 8.28 4.28 -12.57
C LYS A 84 8.05 5.22 -13.76
N LEU A 85 6.81 5.33 -14.24
CA LEU A 85 6.50 6.10 -15.45
C LEU A 85 6.33 7.60 -15.16
N LEU A 86 5.67 7.93 -14.05
CA LEU A 86 5.24 9.29 -13.74
C LEU A 86 5.86 9.87 -12.47
N GLY A 87 6.56 9.06 -11.66
CA GLY A 87 7.14 9.53 -10.39
C GLY A 87 6.11 9.86 -9.31
N VAL A 88 4.87 9.38 -9.45
CA VAL A 88 3.80 9.60 -8.45
C VAL A 88 3.94 8.63 -7.29
N GLU A 89 3.70 9.11 -6.07
CA GLU A 89 3.87 8.31 -4.84
C GLU A 89 2.62 8.33 -3.95
N THR A 90 1.79 9.36 -4.07
CA THR A 90 0.64 9.60 -3.20
C THR A 90 -0.68 9.67 -3.97
N ALA A 91 -1.80 9.49 -3.25
CA ALA A 91 -3.12 9.71 -3.82
C ALA A 91 -3.36 11.15 -4.29
N LEU A 92 -2.67 12.13 -3.70
CA LEU A 92 -2.75 13.53 -4.13
C LEU A 92 -2.11 13.72 -5.51
N ASP A 93 -0.93 13.11 -5.73
CA ASP A 93 -0.24 13.15 -7.03
C ASP A 93 -1.12 12.52 -8.12
N VAL A 94 -1.75 11.39 -7.80
CA VAL A 94 -2.65 10.69 -8.72
C VAL A 94 -3.93 11.49 -9.01
N ALA A 95 -4.47 12.19 -8.01
CA ALA A 95 -5.62 13.07 -8.20
C ALA A 95 -5.29 14.28 -9.09
N SER A 96 -4.01 14.68 -9.13
CA SER A 96 -3.51 15.85 -9.86
C SER A 96 -2.93 15.51 -11.24
N LEU A 97 -3.15 14.29 -11.74
CA LEU A 97 -2.65 13.87 -13.04
C LEU A 97 -3.24 14.72 -14.17
N THR A 98 -2.38 15.13 -15.10
CA THR A 98 -2.81 15.82 -16.30
C THR A 98 -3.47 14.86 -17.29
N GLU A 99 -4.18 15.41 -18.29
CA GLU A 99 -4.73 14.60 -19.40
C GLU A 99 -3.61 13.84 -20.13
N LYS A 100 -2.45 14.48 -20.31
CA LYS A 100 -1.28 13.87 -20.94
C LYS A 100 -0.76 12.69 -20.13
N ASP A 101 -0.67 12.82 -18.80
CA ASP A 101 -0.20 11.73 -17.94
C ASP A 101 -1.21 10.58 -17.86
N SER A 102 -2.49 10.92 -17.85
CA SER A 102 -3.58 9.94 -17.94
C SER A 102 -3.55 9.15 -19.25
N SER A 103 -3.29 9.82 -20.38
CA SER A 103 -3.11 9.16 -21.68
C SER A 103 -1.90 8.23 -21.68
N LYS A 104 -0.75 8.70 -21.18
CA LYS A 104 0.47 7.86 -21.09
C LYS A 104 0.23 6.58 -20.30
N LEU A 105 -0.52 6.65 -19.20
CA LEU A 105 -0.89 5.46 -18.43
C LEU A 105 -1.84 4.57 -19.22
N ALA A 106 -2.84 5.14 -19.88
CA ALA A 106 -3.81 4.37 -20.65
C ALA A 106 -3.19 3.59 -21.82
N ASP A 107 -2.07 4.07 -22.37
CA ASP A 107 -1.32 3.41 -23.45
C ASP A 107 -0.53 2.17 -22.98
N LEU A 108 -0.33 1.99 -21.66
CA LEU A 108 0.34 0.83 -21.12
C LEU A 108 -0.51 -0.44 -21.25
N ARG A 109 0.13 -1.57 -21.53
CA ARG A 109 -0.55 -2.87 -21.57
C ARG A 109 -1.23 -3.18 -20.23
N GLY A 110 -2.53 -3.50 -20.27
CA GLY A 110 -3.33 -3.80 -19.07
C GLY A 110 -3.95 -2.57 -18.39
N TRP A 111 -3.76 -1.39 -18.99
CA TRP A 111 -4.43 -0.15 -18.65
C TRP A 111 -5.51 0.18 -19.67
N SER A 112 -6.43 1.06 -19.29
CA SER A 112 -7.46 1.59 -20.19
C SER A 112 -7.86 2.99 -19.74
N PRO A 113 -8.37 3.85 -20.64
CA PRO A 113 -8.82 5.20 -20.28
C PRO A 113 -9.86 5.20 -19.15
N LYS A 114 -10.79 4.24 -19.19
CA LYS A 114 -11.82 4.08 -18.15
C LYS A 114 -11.21 3.68 -16.80
N LEU A 115 -10.22 2.80 -16.80
CA LEU A 115 -9.53 2.42 -15.57
C LEU A 115 -8.78 3.61 -14.96
N VAL A 116 -8.05 4.37 -15.78
CA VAL A 116 -7.30 5.55 -15.33
C VAL A 116 -8.26 6.60 -14.74
N SER A 117 -9.36 6.90 -15.44
CA SER A 117 -10.40 7.81 -14.94
C SER A 117 -10.96 7.37 -13.58
N ASN A 118 -11.26 6.08 -13.41
CA ASN A 118 -11.73 5.54 -12.13
C ASN A 118 -10.67 5.68 -11.03
N ILE A 119 -9.40 5.41 -11.33
CA ILE A 119 -8.28 5.54 -10.38
C ILE A 119 -8.12 7.00 -9.94
N VAL A 120 -8.17 7.97 -10.85
CA VAL A 120 -8.07 9.40 -10.54
C VAL A 120 -9.25 9.87 -9.66
N ALA A 121 -10.46 9.39 -9.97
CA ALA A 121 -11.64 9.69 -9.16
C ALA A 121 -11.54 9.11 -7.75
N GLU A 122 -11.09 7.86 -7.61
CA GLU A 122 -10.86 7.22 -6.31
C GLU A 122 -9.72 7.89 -5.53
N ALA A 123 -8.64 8.28 -6.20
CA ALA A 123 -7.53 9.02 -5.60
C ALA A 123 -8.00 10.36 -5.03
N SER A 124 -8.85 11.09 -5.77
CA SER A 124 -9.49 12.32 -5.30
C SER A 124 -10.37 12.09 -4.05
N ARG A 125 -11.06 10.95 -3.96
CA ARG A 125 -11.84 10.58 -2.76
C ARG A 125 -10.96 10.25 -1.57
N VAL A 126 -9.87 9.53 -1.78
CA VAL A 126 -8.90 9.16 -0.73
C VAL A 126 -8.18 10.41 -0.22
N SER A 127 -7.76 11.31 -1.11
CA SER A 127 -7.07 12.55 -0.76
C SER A 127 -7.93 13.50 0.08
N ARG A 128 -9.26 13.44 0.00
CA ARG A 128 -10.17 14.30 0.80
C ARG A 128 -10.46 13.74 2.20
N ARG A 129 -10.15 12.47 2.45
CA ARG A 129 -10.42 11.79 3.73
C ARG A 129 -9.23 11.81 4.69
N ARG A 130 -8.04 12.14 4.18
CA ARG A 130 -6.85 12.45 4.97
C ARG A 130 -6.80 13.93 5.24
#